data_AF-A0A960TVP7-F1
#
_entry.id   AF-A0A960TVP7-F1
#
_cell.length_a   1.000
_cell.length_b   1.000
_cell.length_c   1.000
_cell.angle_alpha   90.00
_cell.angle_beta   90.00
_cell.angle_gamma   90.00
#
_symmetry.space_group_name_H-M   'P 1'
#
loop_
_entity.id
_entity.type
_entity.pdbx_description
1 polymer ?
#
loop_
_entity_poly.entity_id
_entity_poly.type
_entity_poly.pdbx_seq_one_letter_code
_entity_poly.pdbx_strand_id
1 'polypeptide(L)'
;MNIFILDEDIPACARAHCDQHVSKMILESAQLLCTALNKKGFAAPYRSTHVQHPCVLWVEASYDNFLWLSALASSLNDEYRFRFDKTEDHKSMAVVREVAGFRYESAGLTPFAQAMPEQYKVPDDAVAAYRRFYIGEKLGFARWTRREPPAWISSLRGADREP
;
A
#
# COMPACT_ATOMS: atom_id res chain seq x y z
N MET A 1 -0.92 -10.12 -1.95
CA MET A 1 -0.25 -8.82 -2.10
C MET A 1 -1.34 -7.77 -2.15
N ASN A 2 -1.23 -6.67 -1.43
CA ASN A 2 -2.21 -5.58 -1.47
C ASN A 2 -1.47 -4.24 -1.53
N ILE A 3 -2.16 -3.15 -1.83
CA ILE A 3 -1.59 -1.79 -1.66
C ILE A 3 -2.10 -1.15 -0.36
N PHE A 4 -3.28 -1.57 0.13
CA PHE A 4 -3.92 -1.02 1.33
C PHE A 4 -3.95 0.52 1.31
N ILE A 5 -4.68 1.09 0.34
CA ILE A 5 -4.95 2.53 0.38
C ILE A 5 -5.94 2.83 1.51
N LEU A 6 -5.43 3.27 2.65
CA LEU A 6 -6.20 3.56 3.87
C LEU A 6 -6.55 5.05 4.03
N ASP A 7 -5.97 5.90 3.19
CA ASP A 7 -6.24 7.33 3.10
C ASP A 7 -5.78 7.86 1.73
N GLU A 8 -6.34 8.97 1.28
CA GLU A 8 -5.92 9.65 0.04
C GLU A 8 -4.63 10.45 0.26
N ASP A 9 -4.42 10.99 1.47
CA ASP A 9 -3.16 11.61 1.88
C ASP A 9 -2.13 10.52 2.18
N ILE A 10 -1.02 10.50 1.44
CA ILE A 10 -0.01 9.42 1.54
C ILE A 10 0.60 9.31 2.95
N PRO A 11 1.02 10.40 3.62
CA PRO A 11 1.48 10.33 5.01
C PRO A 11 0.41 9.82 5.98
N ALA A 12 -0.86 10.21 5.83
CA ALA A 12 -1.96 9.66 6.64
C ALA A 12 -2.18 8.17 6.34
N CYS A 13 -2.12 7.76 5.07
CA CYS A 13 -2.25 6.38 4.63
C CYS A 13 -1.16 5.49 5.25
N ALA A 14 0.10 5.92 5.18
CA ALA A 14 1.22 5.22 5.82
C ALA A 14 1.04 5.13 7.35
N ARG A 15 0.65 6.24 8.00
CA ARG A 15 0.33 6.24 9.45
C ARG A 15 -0.84 5.33 9.81
N ALA A 16 -1.77 5.10 8.90
CA ALA A 16 -2.91 4.23 9.16
C ALA A 16 -2.55 2.73 9.14
N HIS A 17 -1.46 2.33 8.49
CA HIS A 17 -1.01 0.95 8.49
C HIS A 17 -0.64 0.49 9.92
N CYS A 18 -0.99 -0.74 10.25
CA CYS A 18 -0.57 -1.39 11.49
C CYS A 18 0.87 -1.91 11.37
N ASP A 19 1.49 -2.15 12.50
CA ASP A 19 2.90 -2.51 12.62
C ASP A 19 3.31 -3.72 11.75
N GLN A 20 2.45 -4.74 11.70
CA GLN A 20 2.66 -5.95 10.88
C GLN A 20 2.69 -5.65 9.37
N HIS A 21 2.04 -4.57 8.95
CA HIS A 21 2.00 -4.15 7.56
C HIS A 21 3.03 -3.07 7.24
N VAL A 22 3.40 -2.19 8.17
CA VAL A 22 4.36 -1.10 7.90
C VAL A 22 5.65 -1.63 7.24
N SER A 23 6.31 -2.64 7.81
CA SER A 23 7.53 -3.21 7.21
C SER A 23 7.23 -4.08 5.98
N LYS A 24 6.16 -4.88 6.05
CA LYS A 24 5.81 -5.86 5.00
C LYS A 24 5.44 -5.16 3.69
N MET A 25 4.74 -4.04 3.78
CA MET A 25 4.24 -3.30 2.63
C MET A 25 5.34 -2.59 1.86
N ILE A 26 6.48 -2.28 2.47
CA ILE A 26 7.65 -1.76 1.76
C ILE A 26 8.22 -2.84 0.82
N LEU A 27 8.33 -4.09 1.30
CA LEU A 27 8.77 -5.22 0.47
C LEU A 27 7.76 -5.52 -0.66
N GLU A 28 6.47 -5.62 -0.33
CA GLU A 28 5.43 -5.88 -1.33
C GLU A 28 5.35 -4.76 -2.38
N SER A 29 5.52 -3.50 -1.99
CA SER A 29 5.58 -2.37 -2.91
C SER A 29 6.76 -2.50 -3.88
N ALA A 30 7.95 -2.81 -3.38
CA ALA A 30 9.12 -3.04 -4.24
C ALA A 30 8.89 -4.18 -5.25
N GLN A 31 8.25 -5.28 -4.82
CA GLN A 31 7.90 -6.40 -5.70
C GLN A 31 6.88 -6.01 -6.78
N LEU A 32 5.85 -5.24 -6.42
CA LEU A 32 4.85 -4.72 -7.36
C LEU A 32 5.50 -3.80 -8.41
N LEU A 33 6.31 -2.84 -7.96
CA LEU A 33 7.03 -1.89 -8.82
C LEU A 33 7.96 -2.62 -9.80
N CYS A 34 8.77 -3.55 -9.31
CA CYS A 34 9.68 -4.33 -10.16
C CYS A 34 8.92 -5.21 -11.15
N THR A 35 7.82 -5.85 -10.72
CA THR A 35 7.01 -6.68 -11.61
C THR A 35 6.41 -5.85 -12.74
N ALA A 36 5.85 -4.67 -12.43
CA ALA A 36 5.30 -3.77 -13.46
C ALA A 36 6.38 -3.33 -14.46
N LEU A 37 7.59 -3.00 -13.99
CA LEU A 37 8.71 -2.63 -14.86
C LEU A 37 9.18 -3.79 -15.74
N ASN A 38 9.32 -4.98 -15.19
CA ASN A 38 9.69 -6.16 -15.97
C ASN A 38 8.66 -6.46 -17.07
N LYS A 39 7.35 -6.27 -16.79
CA LYS A 39 6.29 -6.41 -17.82
C LYS A 39 6.41 -5.39 -18.95
N LYS A 40 6.85 -4.17 -18.63
CA LYS A 40 7.15 -3.11 -19.60
C LYS A 40 8.47 -3.32 -20.35
N GLY A 41 9.21 -4.40 -20.07
CA GLY A 41 10.46 -4.74 -20.75
C GLY A 41 11.72 -4.12 -20.13
N PHE A 42 11.61 -3.46 -18.98
CA PHE A 42 12.78 -2.99 -18.23
C PHE A 42 13.43 -4.14 -17.43
N ALA A 43 14.70 -3.98 -17.06
CA ALA A 43 15.39 -4.90 -16.16
C ALA A 43 15.33 -4.38 -14.72
N ALA A 44 14.37 -4.88 -13.92
CA ALA A 44 14.23 -4.49 -12.52
C ALA A 44 14.96 -5.47 -11.57
N PRO A 45 15.39 -5.03 -10.36
CA PRO A 45 16.21 -5.85 -9.46
C PRO A 45 15.51 -7.08 -8.90
N TYR A 46 14.20 -6.98 -8.61
CA TYR A 46 13.42 -8.13 -8.15
C TYR A 46 12.80 -8.86 -9.33
N ARG A 47 12.78 -10.20 -9.24
CA ARG A 47 12.06 -11.06 -10.18
C ARG A 47 10.57 -10.79 -10.09
N SER A 48 9.90 -10.87 -11.24
CA SER A 48 8.45 -10.74 -11.33
C SER A 48 7.73 -11.76 -10.44
N THR A 49 6.74 -11.29 -9.68
CA THR A 49 5.84 -12.14 -8.89
C THR A 49 4.40 -11.75 -9.14
N HIS A 50 3.48 -12.72 -9.11
CA HIS A 50 2.05 -12.47 -9.24
C HIS A 50 1.68 -11.54 -10.43
N VAL A 51 2.23 -11.79 -11.62
CA VAL A 51 2.19 -10.91 -12.82
C VAL A 51 0.78 -10.46 -13.24
N GLN A 52 -0.23 -11.27 -12.95
CA GLN A 52 -1.64 -11.00 -13.26
C GLN A 52 -2.45 -10.44 -12.08
N HIS A 53 -1.79 -10.15 -10.95
CA HIS A 53 -2.46 -9.66 -9.75
C HIS A 53 -3.02 -8.25 -9.99
N PRO A 54 -4.23 -7.92 -9.52
CA PRO A 54 -4.87 -6.62 -9.77
C PRO A 54 -3.99 -5.42 -9.41
N CYS A 55 -3.25 -5.47 -8.30
CA CYS A 55 -2.31 -4.40 -7.92
C CYS A 55 -1.12 -4.27 -8.89
N VAL A 56 -0.62 -5.36 -9.49
CA VAL A 56 0.45 -5.27 -10.52
C VAL A 56 -0.10 -4.58 -11.76
N LEU A 57 -1.28 -4.99 -12.21
CA LEU A 57 -1.95 -4.41 -13.37
C LEU A 57 -2.26 -2.93 -13.13
N TRP A 58 -2.66 -2.55 -11.91
CA TRP A 58 -2.87 -1.16 -11.54
C TRP A 58 -1.58 -0.35 -11.63
N VAL A 59 -0.46 -0.83 -11.06
CA VAL A 59 0.83 -0.13 -11.19
C VAL A 59 1.21 0.01 -12.66
N GLU A 60 1.15 -1.07 -13.44
CA GLU A 60 1.50 -1.10 -14.88
C GLU A 60 0.66 -0.16 -15.74
N ALA A 61 -0.60 0.09 -15.37
CA ALA A 61 -1.55 0.86 -16.17
C ALA A 61 -1.16 2.33 -16.34
N SER A 62 -0.41 2.91 -15.40
CA SER A 62 -0.02 4.32 -15.45
C SER A 62 1.22 4.59 -14.62
N TYR A 63 2.14 5.40 -15.15
CA TYR A 63 3.30 5.85 -14.39
C TYR A 63 2.91 6.67 -13.13
N ASP A 64 1.77 7.36 -13.13
CA ASP A 64 1.27 8.05 -11.93
C ASP A 64 0.93 7.07 -10.79
N ASN A 65 0.44 5.87 -11.12
CA ASN A 65 0.18 4.81 -10.14
C ASN A 65 1.48 4.29 -9.54
N PHE A 66 2.52 4.15 -10.37
CA PHE A 66 3.87 3.78 -9.94
C PHE A 66 4.50 4.83 -9.02
N LEU A 67 4.36 6.12 -9.35
CA LEU A 67 4.82 7.21 -8.51
C LEU A 67 4.09 7.21 -7.16
N TRP A 68 2.77 7.03 -7.18
CA TRP A 68 1.97 6.97 -5.95
C TRP A 68 2.43 5.82 -5.04
N LEU A 69 2.61 4.61 -5.59
CA LEU A 69 3.08 3.46 -4.80
C LEU A 69 4.52 3.65 -4.28
N SER A 70 5.39 4.25 -5.08
CA SER A 70 6.77 4.60 -4.67
C SER A 70 6.78 5.62 -3.51
N ALA A 71 5.87 6.61 -3.56
CA ALA A 71 5.71 7.61 -2.50
C ALA A 71 5.12 7.00 -1.22
N LEU A 72 4.15 6.09 -1.35
CA LEU A 72 3.63 5.33 -0.21
C LEU A 72 4.72 4.47 0.42
N ALA A 73 5.52 3.75 -0.38
CA ALA A 73 6.63 2.95 0.14
C ALA A 73 7.65 3.79 0.92
N SER A 74 7.94 5.00 0.43
CA SER A 74 8.82 5.96 1.12
C SER A 74 8.22 6.42 2.46
N SER A 75 6.93 6.78 2.47
CA SER A 75 6.24 7.20 3.70
C SER A 75 6.08 6.05 4.71
N LEU A 76 5.88 4.82 4.23
CA LEU A 76 5.89 3.62 5.07
C LEU A 76 7.27 3.36 5.67
N ASN A 77 8.35 3.66 4.95
CA ASN A 77 9.69 3.55 5.49
C ASN A 77 9.97 4.59 6.60
N ASP A 78 9.45 5.81 6.45
CA ASP A 78 9.53 6.81 7.52
C ASP A 78 8.76 6.35 8.77
N GLU A 79 7.56 5.77 8.58
CA GLU A 79 6.82 5.15 9.68
C GLU A 79 7.56 3.95 10.27
N TYR A 80 8.18 3.09 9.46
CA TYR A 80 8.99 1.97 9.93
C TYR A 80 10.12 2.44 10.86
N ARG A 81 10.85 3.48 10.43
CA ARG A 81 11.93 4.07 11.21
C ARG A 81 11.43 4.70 12.49
N PHE A 82 10.35 5.46 12.41
CA PHE A 82 9.74 6.10 13.57
C PHE A 82 9.23 5.07 14.59
N ARG A 83 8.39 4.12 14.17
CA ARG A 83 7.70 3.20 15.08
C ARG A 83 8.62 2.20 15.75
N PHE A 84 9.64 1.73 15.03
CA PHE A 84 10.55 0.70 15.52
C PHE A 84 11.93 1.22 15.87
N ASP A 85 12.07 2.55 16.00
CA ASP A 85 13.28 3.26 16.41
C ASP A 85 14.50 2.85 15.57
N LYS A 86 14.34 2.86 14.24
CA LYS A 86 15.41 2.49 13.30
C LYS A 86 16.09 3.72 12.75
N THR A 87 17.42 3.69 12.76
CA THR A 87 18.24 4.69 12.08
C THR A 87 18.32 4.43 10.58
N GLU A 88 18.35 3.15 10.20
CA GLU A 88 18.47 2.68 8.82
C GLU A 88 17.11 2.45 8.16
N ASP A 89 17.10 2.55 6.83
CA ASP A 89 15.94 2.20 6.02
C ASP A 89 15.68 0.70 5.98
N HIS A 90 14.43 0.35 5.69
CA HIS A 90 14.08 -1.01 5.30
C HIS A 90 14.86 -1.41 4.04
N LYS A 91 15.41 -2.63 4.01
CA LYS A 91 16.30 -3.11 2.92
C LYS A 91 15.72 -2.91 1.51
N SER A 92 14.41 -3.10 1.35
CA SER A 92 13.74 -2.94 0.06
C SER A 92 13.64 -1.48 -0.42
N MET A 93 13.92 -0.48 0.43
CA MET A 93 13.97 0.91 -0.02
C MET A 93 15.11 1.20 -0.99
N ALA A 94 16.21 0.45 -0.90
CA ALA A 94 17.27 0.53 -1.92
C ALA A 94 16.71 0.21 -3.30
N VAL A 95 15.88 -0.84 -3.40
CA VAL A 95 15.22 -1.26 -4.64
C VAL A 95 14.19 -0.22 -5.08
N VAL A 96 13.35 0.29 -4.16
CA VAL A 96 12.37 1.34 -4.49
C VAL A 96 13.05 2.59 -5.08
N ARG A 97 14.20 3.00 -4.52
CA ARG A 97 14.98 4.13 -5.02
C ARG A 97 15.63 3.84 -6.37
N GLU A 98 16.17 2.64 -6.55
CA GLU A 98 16.77 2.23 -7.82
C GLU A 98 15.74 2.27 -8.95
N VAL A 99 14.54 1.72 -8.70
CA VAL A 99 13.49 1.67 -9.73
C VAL A 99 12.82 3.01 -9.99
N ALA A 100 12.97 4.00 -9.10
CA ALA A 100 12.45 5.35 -9.30
C ALA A 100 13.09 6.08 -10.50
N GLY A 101 14.23 5.61 -10.99
CA GLY A 101 14.88 6.12 -12.20
C GLY A 101 14.20 5.71 -13.51
N PHE A 102 13.31 4.71 -13.49
CA PHE A 102 12.57 4.29 -14.68
C PHE A 102 11.32 5.13 -14.90
N ARG A 103 10.88 5.19 -16.16
CA ARG A 103 9.66 5.89 -16.56
C ARG A 103 8.98 5.17 -17.72
N TYR A 104 7.66 5.20 -17.73
CA TYR A 104 6.81 4.72 -18.83
C TYR A 104 5.58 5.62 -18.97
N GLU A 105 4.62 5.23 -19.81
CA GLU A 105 3.46 6.06 -20.13
C GLU A 105 2.61 6.40 -18.89
N SER A 106 2.23 7.68 -18.78
CA SER A 106 1.25 8.17 -17.80
C SER A 106 -0.14 8.17 -18.41
N ALA A 107 -1.13 7.76 -17.62
CA ALA A 107 -2.55 7.90 -17.93
C ALA A 107 -3.32 8.63 -16.82
N GLY A 108 -2.62 9.32 -15.91
CA GLY A 108 -3.18 9.85 -14.67
C GLY A 108 -3.24 8.79 -13.57
N LEU A 109 -3.57 9.21 -12.34
CA LEU A 109 -3.82 8.28 -11.24
C LEU A 109 -5.15 7.56 -11.52
N THR A 110 -5.09 6.25 -11.76
CA THR A 110 -6.29 5.46 -12.11
C THR A 110 -6.94 4.88 -10.85
N PRO A 111 -8.23 4.49 -10.90
CA PRO A 111 -8.92 3.93 -9.74
C PRO A 111 -8.15 2.74 -9.12
N PHE A 112 -7.94 2.79 -7.82
CA PHE A 112 -7.16 1.78 -7.10
C PHE A 112 -7.79 0.38 -7.21
N ALA A 113 -6.96 -0.62 -7.51
CA ALA A 113 -7.39 -2.01 -7.51
C ALA A 113 -7.84 -2.45 -6.11
N GLN A 114 -9.05 -3.02 -6.00
CA GLN A 114 -9.59 -3.59 -4.77
C GLN A 114 -9.29 -5.10 -4.70
N ALA A 115 -8.05 -5.45 -4.35
CA ALA A 115 -7.59 -6.84 -4.26
C ALA A 115 -7.98 -7.50 -2.92
N MET A 116 -9.29 -7.63 -2.70
CA MET A 116 -9.91 -8.14 -1.48
C MET A 116 -11.19 -8.95 -1.80
N PRO A 117 -11.71 -9.76 -0.84
CA PRO A 117 -12.98 -10.44 -0.98
C PRO A 117 -14.16 -9.50 -1.31
N GLU A 118 -15.15 -10.01 -2.04
CA GLU A 118 -16.26 -9.21 -2.57
C GLU A 118 -17.04 -8.46 -1.49
N GLN A 119 -17.22 -9.06 -0.31
CA GLN A 119 -17.97 -8.46 0.79
C GLN A 119 -17.35 -7.15 1.33
N TYR A 120 -16.08 -6.88 1.05
CA TYR A 120 -15.41 -5.66 1.48
C TYR A 120 -15.34 -4.58 0.40
N LYS A 121 -15.62 -4.93 -0.87
CA LYS A 121 -15.50 -3.98 -1.96
C LYS A 121 -16.54 -2.88 -1.84
N VAL A 122 -16.14 -1.68 -2.24
CA VAL A 122 -17.02 -0.50 -2.30
C VAL A 122 -16.83 0.14 -3.67
N PRO A 123 -17.86 0.16 -4.52
CA PRO A 123 -17.78 0.82 -5.82
C PRO A 123 -17.29 2.26 -5.67
N ASP A 124 -16.33 2.66 -6.50
CA ASP A 124 -15.76 4.01 -6.58
C ASP A 124 -15.08 4.56 -5.31
N ASP A 125 -14.98 3.77 -4.23
CA ASP A 125 -14.34 4.18 -2.97
C ASP A 125 -13.39 3.09 -2.45
N ALA A 126 -12.18 3.06 -3.00
CA ALA A 126 -11.15 2.11 -2.58
C ALA A 126 -10.71 2.32 -1.13
N VAL A 127 -10.75 3.55 -0.61
CA VAL A 127 -10.37 3.86 0.78
C VAL A 127 -11.35 3.21 1.74
N ALA A 128 -12.65 3.38 1.53
CA ALA A 128 -13.67 2.71 2.33
C ALA A 128 -13.56 1.19 2.23
N ALA A 129 -13.35 0.65 1.03
CA ALA A 129 -13.17 -0.78 0.82
C ALA A 129 -11.99 -1.35 1.64
N TYR A 130 -10.83 -0.71 1.53
CA TYR A 130 -9.64 -1.15 2.26
C TYR A 130 -9.77 -0.95 3.77
N ARG A 131 -10.42 0.12 4.25
CA ARG A 131 -10.73 0.30 5.68
C ARG A 131 -11.65 -0.81 6.20
N ARG A 132 -12.71 -1.16 5.47
CA ARG A 132 -13.61 -2.30 5.82
C ARG A 132 -12.84 -3.61 5.88
N PHE A 133 -12.00 -3.90 4.88
CA PHE A 133 -11.15 -5.09 4.87
C PHE A 133 -10.15 -5.09 6.02
N TYR A 134 -9.57 -3.94 6.36
CA TYR A 134 -8.65 -3.80 7.50
C TYR A 134 -9.35 -4.11 8.84
N ILE A 135 -10.56 -3.58 9.02
CA ILE A 135 -11.39 -3.82 10.20
C ILE A 135 -11.74 -5.30 10.33
N GLY A 136 -12.33 -5.86 9.27
CA GLY A 136 -12.85 -7.22 9.30
C GLY A 136 -11.76 -8.29 9.48
N GLU A 137 -10.58 -8.08 8.90
CA GLU A 137 -9.62 -9.17 8.71
C GLU A 137 -8.25 -8.93 9.33
N LYS A 138 -7.93 -7.69 9.72
CA LYS A 138 -6.57 -7.31 10.17
C LYS A 138 -6.52 -6.83 11.61
N LEU A 139 -7.63 -6.30 12.15
CA LEU A 139 -7.66 -5.80 13.53
C LEU A 139 -7.33 -6.85 14.59
N GLY A 140 -7.62 -8.13 14.35
CA GLY A 140 -7.36 -9.20 15.32
C GLY A 140 -5.90 -9.31 15.78
N PHE A 141 -4.96 -8.80 14.98
CA PHE A 141 -3.52 -8.77 15.32
C PHE A 141 -2.90 -7.37 15.24
N ALA A 142 -3.68 -6.34 14.87
CA ALA A 142 -3.13 -5.03 14.54
C ALA A 142 -2.61 -4.29 15.78
N ARG A 143 -1.45 -3.64 15.62
CA ARG A 143 -0.83 -2.74 16.59
C ARG A 143 -0.34 -1.47 15.91
N TRP A 144 -0.22 -0.38 16.67
CA TRP A 144 0.29 0.91 16.19
C TRP A 144 1.34 1.43 17.18
N THR A 145 2.54 0.87 17.16
CA THR A 145 3.61 1.28 18.08
C THR A 145 3.98 2.75 17.86
N ARG A 146 4.05 3.55 18.94
CA ARG A 146 4.29 5.02 18.91
C ARG A 146 3.26 5.84 18.12
N ARG A 147 2.10 5.28 17.80
CA ARG A 147 0.99 5.95 17.10
C ARG A 147 -0.35 5.60 17.76
N GLU A 148 -1.31 6.51 17.68
CA GLU A 148 -2.70 6.15 17.99
C GLU A 148 -3.30 5.36 16.82
N PRO A 149 -4.20 4.38 17.08
CA PRO A 149 -4.97 3.74 16.03
C PRO A 149 -5.79 4.77 15.23
N PRO A 150 -5.97 4.57 13.91
CA PRO A 150 -6.77 5.48 13.09
C PRO A 150 -8.20 5.69 13.60
N ALA A 151 -8.68 6.94 13.59
CA ALA A 151 -9.99 7.30 14.10
C ALA A 151 -11.15 6.54 13.44
N TRP A 152 -11.00 6.17 12.16
CA TRP A 152 -12.02 5.43 11.41
C TRP A 152 -12.24 4.00 11.92
N ILE A 153 -11.32 3.44 12.71
CA ILE A 153 -11.52 2.14 13.36
C ILE A 153 -12.64 2.22 14.39
N SER A 154 -12.70 3.29 15.16
CA SER A 154 -13.72 3.49 16.20
C SER A 154 -15.06 3.89 15.61
N SER A 155 -15.08 4.78 14.61
CA SER A 155 -16.32 5.27 13.99
C SER A 155 -17.08 4.16 13.27
N LEU A 156 -16.39 3.27 12.55
CA LEU A 156 -17.01 2.19 11.81
C LEU A 156 -17.50 1.05 12.73
N ARG A 157 -16.87 0.82 13.88
CA ARG A 157 -17.38 -0.13 14.89
C ARG A 157 -18.62 0.36 15.63
N GLY A 158 -18.82 1.68 15.69
CA GLY A 158 -20.02 2.30 16.28
C GLY A 158 -21.23 2.27 15.35
N ALA A 159 -21.01 2.32 14.03
CA ALA A 159 -22.07 2.30 13.02
C ALA A 159 -22.79 0.95 12.90
N ASP A 160 -22.14 -0.16 13.28
CA ASP A 160 -22.77 -1.50 13.36
C ASP A 160 -23.56 -1.69 14.68
N ARG A 161 -23.72 -0.63 15.48
CA ARG A 161 -24.48 -0.61 16.74
C ARG A 161 -25.48 0.54 16.75
N GLU A 162 -26.36 0.60 15.76
CA GLU A 162 -27.66 1.28 15.91
C GLU A 162 -28.78 0.23 15.91
N PRO A 163 -29.82 0.41 16.76
CA PRO A 163 -30.80 -0.62 17.14
C PRO A 163 -31.77 -1.04 16.04
#